data_AF-A0A089G6D2-F1
#
_entry.id   AF-A0A089G6D2-F1
#
_cell.length_a   1.000
_cell.length_b   1.000
_cell.length_c   1.000
_cell.angle_alpha   90.00
_cell.angle_beta   90.00
_cell.angle_gamma   90.00
#
_symmetry.space_group_name_H-M   'P 1'
#
loop_
_entity.id
_entity.type
_entity.pdbx_description
1 polymer ?
#
loop_
_entity_poly.entity_id
_entity_poly.type
_entity_poly.pdbx_seq_one_letter_code
_entity_poly.pdbx_strand_id
1 'polypeptide(L)'
;MPGPSAPPPPAIYSALLALLLLLTPPANAFSCSPLRLHDNAFVWDSLQLLRKMAPSSTEPCLHQRALFPFPDILLDTDNTEQAAHTALHLLQHLFNILSSPSIPVHWLDAARHDLLNQLNHYIYHLERCFPADATRLHRRGLRNLHLSINKYFRSIQHFLQKHNYSPCAWDHVRLEAHACFQRLDTLIRRMKSQASPSHFGSHLHLMTAPSQRQWMPSKRHQLQHRRGRLSTAQPSSSHKPTA
;
A
#
# COMPACT_ATOMS: atom_id res chain seq x y z
N MET A 1 -31.18 -61.89 12.70
CA MET A 1 -29.74 -61.64 12.47
C MET A 1 -29.62 -60.72 11.26
N PRO A 2 -29.41 -59.40 11.43
CA PRO A 2 -29.01 -58.56 10.31
C PRO A 2 -27.54 -58.86 9.97
N GLY A 3 -27.26 -59.16 8.69
CA GLY A 3 -25.92 -59.47 8.19
C GLY A 3 -25.00 -58.24 8.16
N PRO A 4 -23.68 -58.45 8.08
CA PRO A 4 -22.69 -57.38 8.17
C PRO A 4 -22.83 -56.42 6.99
N SER A 5 -23.02 -55.13 7.31
CA SER A 5 -23.01 -54.03 6.34
C SER A 5 -21.65 -53.98 5.64
N ALA A 6 -21.66 -54.18 4.33
CA ALA A 6 -20.47 -54.07 3.48
C ALA A 6 -19.85 -52.67 3.61
N PRO A 7 -18.50 -52.56 3.67
CA PRO A 7 -17.85 -51.27 3.73
C PRO A 7 -18.11 -50.49 2.42
N PRO A 8 -18.40 -49.18 2.50
CA PRO A 8 -18.69 -48.38 1.33
C PRO A 8 -17.49 -48.36 0.36
N PRO A 9 -17.73 -48.38 -0.97
CA PRO A 9 -16.66 -48.45 -1.97
C PRO A 9 -15.69 -47.26 -1.89
N PRO A 10 -14.41 -47.45 -2.25
CA PRO A 10 -13.36 -46.43 -2.15
C PRO A 10 -13.66 -45.15 -2.96
N ALA A 11 -14.52 -45.26 -3.98
CA ALA A 11 -15.01 -44.14 -4.76
C ALA A 11 -15.88 -43.15 -3.95
N ILE A 12 -16.54 -43.62 -2.88
CA ILE A 12 -17.34 -42.76 -2.00
C ILE A 12 -16.41 -41.93 -1.10
N TYR A 13 -15.31 -42.52 -0.63
CA TYR A 13 -14.30 -41.80 0.14
C TYR A 13 -13.57 -40.74 -0.69
N SER A 14 -13.23 -41.05 -1.95
CA SER A 14 -12.60 -40.08 -2.84
C SER A 14 -13.55 -38.95 -3.23
N ALA A 15 -14.83 -39.25 -3.47
CA ALA A 15 -15.86 -38.24 -3.72
C ALA A 15 -16.11 -37.36 -2.49
N LEU A 16 -16.16 -37.93 -1.28
CA LEU A 16 -16.29 -37.19 -0.03
C LEU A 16 -15.07 -36.30 0.23
N LEU A 17 -13.85 -36.79 -0.01
CA LEU A 17 -12.61 -36.00 0.10
C LEU A 17 -12.57 -34.85 -0.90
N ALA A 18 -12.97 -35.09 -2.15
CA ALA A 18 -13.08 -34.05 -3.17
C ALA A 18 -14.14 -33.01 -2.80
N LEU A 19 -15.30 -33.44 -2.29
CA LEU A 19 -16.37 -32.57 -1.83
C LEU A 19 -15.93 -31.74 -0.61
N LEU A 20 -15.20 -32.34 0.34
CA LEU A 20 -14.60 -31.65 1.48
C LEU A 20 -13.58 -30.58 1.04
N LEU A 21 -12.75 -30.87 0.03
CA LEU A 21 -11.80 -29.90 -0.55
C LEU A 21 -12.51 -28.77 -1.35
N LEU A 22 -13.68 -29.04 -1.92
CA LEU A 22 -14.52 -28.03 -2.60
C LEU A 22 -15.36 -27.20 -1.61
N LEU A 23 -15.70 -27.77 -0.45
CA LEU A 23 -16.46 -27.14 0.64
C LEU A 23 -15.57 -26.42 1.65
N THR A 24 -14.24 -26.67 1.66
CA THR A 24 -13.32 -25.78 2.35
C THR A 24 -13.31 -24.45 1.61
N PRO A 25 -13.84 -23.36 2.19
CA PRO A 25 -13.64 -22.05 1.60
C PRO A 25 -12.13 -21.85 1.44
N PRO A 26 -11.66 -21.37 0.28
CA PRO A 26 -10.23 -21.13 0.08
C PRO A 26 -9.75 -20.30 1.27
N ALA A 27 -8.77 -20.82 2.01
CA ALA A 27 -8.26 -20.22 3.24
C ALA A 27 -8.02 -18.73 2.99
N ASN A 28 -8.93 -17.93 3.53
CA ASN A 28 -9.15 -16.52 3.28
C ASN A 28 -8.14 -15.85 2.33
N ALA A 29 -8.39 -15.96 1.03
CA ALA A 29 -8.09 -14.84 0.16
C ALA A 29 -9.06 -13.72 0.57
N PHE A 30 -8.82 -13.09 1.73
CA PHE A 30 -9.25 -11.73 1.96
C PHE A 30 -8.55 -10.94 0.87
N SER A 31 -9.17 -10.88 -0.30
CA SER A 31 -8.70 -10.02 -1.36
C SER A 31 -8.58 -8.65 -0.71
N CYS A 32 -7.45 -8.00 -0.94
CA CYS A 32 -7.33 -6.55 -0.75
C CYS A 32 -8.24 -5.90 -1.79
N SER A 33 -9.53 -6.17 -1.65
CA SER A 33 -10.58 -5.64 -2.47
C SER A 33 -10.53 -4.14 -2.20
N PRO A 34 -10.43 -3.33 -3.26
CA PRO A 34 -10.48 -1.89 -3.13
C PRO A 34 -11.59 -1.45 -2.17
N LEU A 35 -12.75 -2.14 -2.17
CA LEU A 35 -13.90 -1.96 -1.30
C LEU A 35 -13.61 -1.64 0.18
N ARG A 36 -12.60 -2.25 0.85
CA ARG A 36 -12.31 -1.93 2.27
C ARG A 36 -11.42 -0.72 2.49
N LEU A 37 -10.49 -0.44 1.57
CA LEU A 37 -9.79 0.86 1.51
C LEU A 37 -10.71 1.96 0.95
N HIS A 38 -11.80 1.56 0.29
CA HIS A 38 -12.81 2.44 -0.28
C HIS A 38 -13.85 2.89 0.74
N ASP A 39 -13.78 2.46 1.99
CA ASP A 39 -14.76 2.88 3.00
C ASP A 39 -14.63 4.39 3.23
N ASN A 40 -15.53 5.16 2.61
CA ASN A 40 -15.57 6.63 2.67
C ASN A 40 -15.81 7.11 4.11
N ALA A 41 -16.23 6.20 4.99
CA ALA A 41 -16.54 6.47 6.37
C ALA A 41 -15.28 6.57 7.25
N PHE A 42 -14.16 5.86 6.95
CA PHE A 42 -13.04 5.77 7.90
C PHE A 42 -12.52 7.13 8.39
N VAL A 43 -12.21 8.05 7.47
CA VAL A 43 -11.71 9.38 7.84
C VAL A 43 -12.77 10.16 8.60
N TRP A 44 -14.00 10.13 8.10
CA TRP A 44 -15.11 10.89 8.67
C TRP A 44 -15.43 10.40 10.09
N ASP A 45 -15.55 9.10 10.29
CA ASP A 45 -15.74 8.45 11.58
C ASP A 45 -14.60 8.78 12.55
N SER A 46 -13.34 8.70 12.08
CA SER A 46 -12.17 9.05 12.89
C SER A 46 -12.20 10.51 13.34
N LEU A 47 -12.62 11.43 12.46
CA LEU A 47 -12.79 12.85 12.78
C LEU A 47 -13.93 13.08 13.77
N GLN A 48 -15.05 12.35 13.65
CA GLN A 48 -16.15 12.43 14.62
C GLN A 48 -15.73 11.90 15.98
N LEU A 49 -15.02 10.77 16.02
CA LEU A 49 -14.49 10.19 17.26
C LEU A 49 -13.46 11.12 17.90
N LEU A 50 -12.56 11.72 17.13
CA LEU A 50 -11.62 12.73 17.63
C LEU A 50 -12.34 13.95 18.23
N ARG A 51 -13.40 14.42 17.58
CA ARG A 51 -14.23 15.54 18.09
C ARG A 51 -14.98 15.18 19.36
N LYS A 52 -15.51 13.96 19.45
CA LYS A 52 -16.18 13.45 20.66
C LYS A 52 -15.19 13.27 21.81
N MET A 53 -14.03 12.68 21.53
CA MET A 53 -12.94 12.47 22.47
C MET A 53 -12.43 13.80 23.03
N ALA A 54 -12.22 14.78 22.16
CA ALA A 54 -11.62 16.06 22.50
C ALA A 54 -12.44 17.22 21.90
N PRO A 55 -13.50 17.66 22.60
CA PRO A 55 -14.25 18.84 22.19
C PRO A 55 -13.34 20.07 22.11
N SER A 56 -13.64 21.00 21.20
CA SER A 56 -12.89 22.25 21.13
C SER A 56 -13.01 23.02 22.45
N SER A 57 -11.87 23.47 22.99
CA SER A 57 -11.86 24.40 24.12
C SER A 57 -12.62 25.68 23.77
N THR A 58 -13.36 26.24 24.73
CA THR A 58 -14.04 27.53 24.62
C THR A 58 -13.05 28.70 24.67
N GLU A 59 -11.90 28.51 25.30
CA GLU A 59 -10.82 29.50 25.42
C GLU A 59 -9.67 29.12 24.48
N PRO A 60 -9.31 29.96 23.50
CA PRO A 60 -8.22 29.66 22.57
C PRO A 60 -6.85 29.74 23.25
N CYS A 61 -5.98 28.78 22.92
CA CYS A 61 -4.58 28.74 23.30
C CYS A 61 -3.75 29.86 22.63
N LEU A 62 -3.76 31.06 23.22
CA LEU A 62 -3.17 32.26 22.61
C LEU A 62 -1.63 32.33 22.68
N HIS A 63 -0.98 31.57 23.57
CA HIS A 63 0.45 31.75 23.89
C HIS A 63 1.37 30.63 23.35
N GLN A 64 0.81 29.60 22.72
CA GLN A 64 1.58 28.46 22.24
C GLN A 64 1.59 28.46 20.70
N ARG A 65 2.68 28.91 20.09
CA ARG A 65 2.86 28.81 18.64
C ARG A 65 3.34 27.40 18.29
N ALA A 66 2.41 26.50 18.01
CA ALA A 66 2.73 25.21 17.43
C ALA A 66 2.83 25.34 15.90
N LEU A 67 4.02 25.10 15.37
CA LEU A 67 4.23 24.89 13.93
C LEU A 67 4.81 23.50 13.76
N PHE A 68 4.00 22.59 13.22
CA PHE A 68 4.42 21.25 12.83
C PHE A 68 4.52 21.22 11.31
N PRO A 69 5.67 21.59 10.72
CA PRO A 69 5.79 21.65 9.28
C PRO A 69 5.66 20.23 8.71
N PHE A 70 4.50 19.94 8.13
CA PHE A 70 4.25 18.68 7.45
C PHE A 70 4.95 18.70 6.08
N PRO A 71 5.67 17.63 5.71
CA PRO A 71 6.27 17.52 4.39
C PRO A 71 5.21 17.21 3.31
N ASP A 72 4.58 18.24 2.73
CA ASP A 72 3.46 18.07 1.77
C ASP A 72 3.81 17.24 0.52
N ILE A 73 5.09 17.18 0.15
CA ILE A 73 5.60 16.29 -0.92
C ILE A 73 5.25 14.81 -0.69
N LEU A 74 4.97 14.40 0.56
CA LEU A 74 4.55 13.03 0.87
C LEU A 74 3.12 12.74 0.42
N LEU A 75 2.29 13.78 0.28
CA LEU A 75 0.96 13.62 -0.30
C LEU A 75 1.05 13.50 -1.80
N ASP A 76 2.11 14.01 -2.42
CA ASP A 76 2.28 14.05 -3.87
C ASP A 76 2.92 12.78 -4.46
N THR A 77 2.15 11.70 -4.43
CA THR A 77 2.51 10.43 -5.08
C THR A 77 1.35 9.87 -5.91
N ASP A 78 1.67 9.38 -7.10
CA ASP A 78 0.75 8.60 -7.95
C ASP A 78 0.91 7.10 -7.73
N ASN A 79 1.86 6.69 -6.88
CA ASN A 79 2.11 5.30 -6.57
C ASN A 79 1.25 4.85 -5.39
N THR A 80 0.31 3.94 -5.64
CA THR A 80 -0.61 3.36 -4.65
C THR A 80 0.12 2.74 -3.45
N GLU A 81 1.21 2.01 -3.69
CA GLU A 81 2.00 1.39 -2.63
C GLU A 81 2.69 2.46 -1.76
N GLN A 82 3.24 3.50 -2.37
CA GLN A 82 3.86 4.60 -1.62
C GLN A 82 2.82 5.39 -0.80
N ALA A 83 1.63 5.64 -1.36
CA ALA A 83 0.52 6.26 -0.64
C ALA A 83 0.07 5.41 0.55
N ALA A 84 -0.05 4.08 0.36
CA ALA A 84 -0.39 3.14 1.42
C ALA A 84 0.64 3.12 2.55
N HIS A 85 1.93 3.06 2.22
CA HIS A 85 3.01 3.09 3.22
C HIS A 85 3.05 4.43 3.97
N THR A 86 2.79 5.54 3.28
CA THR A 86 2.72 6.87 3.91
C THR A 86 1.54 6.95 4.87
N ALA A 87 0.37 6.46 4.45
CA ALA A 87 -0.82 6.39 5.30
C ALA A 87 -0.60 5.49 6.52
N LEU A 88 0.01 4.32 6.32
CA LEU A 88 0.37 3.39 7.40
C LEU A 88 1.25 4.06 8.46
N HIS A 89 2.33 4.72 8.03
CA HIS A 89 3.22 5.41 8.97
C HIS A 89 2.54 6.57 9.69
N LEU A 90 1.70 7.36 9.01
CA LEU A 90 0.93 8.42 9.65
C LEU A 90 -0.01 7.86 10.72
N LEU A 91 -0.71 6.77 10.42
CA LEU A 91 -1.63 6.12 11.34
C LEU A 91 -0.92 5.50 12.55
N GLN A 92 0.21 4.83 12.34
CA GLN A 92 1.01 4.27 13.43
C GLN A 92 1.47 5.36 14.42
N HIS A 93 1.92 6.51 13.91
CA HIS A 93 2.30 7.63 14.77
C HIS A 93 1.11 8.31 15.45
N LEU A 94 -0.02 8.48 14.75
CA LEU A 94 -1.25 8.98 15.36
C LEU A 94 -1.73 8.06 16.48
N PHE A 95 -1.73 6.75 16.24
CA PHE A 95 -2.08 5.75 17.25
C PHE A 95 -1.19 5.92 18.49
N ASN A 96 0.13 5.98 18.32
CA ASN A 96 1.08 6.13 19.43
C ASN A 96 0.85 7.43 20.24
N ILE A 97 0.55 8.53 19.59
CA ILE A 97 0.28 9.81 20.26
C ILE A 97 -1.04 9.74 21.03
N LEU A 98 -2.11 9.24 20.39
CA LEU A 98 -3.46 9.16 20.96
C LEU A 98 -3.60 7.99 21.96
N SER A 99 -2.65 7.07 22.02
CA SER A 99 -2.55 6.02 23.03
C SER A 99 -1.72 6.44 24.24
N SER A 100 -1.14 7.65 24.24
CA SER A 100 -0.34 8.16 25.36
C SER A 100 -1.09 8.07 26.70
N PRO A 101 -0.44 7.81 27.84
CA PRO A 101 -1.08 7.95 29.15
C PRO A 101 -1.25 9.41 29.58
N SER A 102 -0.56 10.36 28.92
CA SER A 102 -0.47 11.76 29.33
C SER A 102 -1.55 12.67 28.72
N ILE A 103 -2.62 12.09 28.17
CA ILE A 103 -3.73 12.83 27.52
C ILE A 103 -4.53 13.59 28.57
N PRO A 104 -5.16 14.75 28.25
CA PRO A 104 -5.91 15.50 29.25
C PRO A 104 -7.07 14.69 29.83
N VAL A 105 -7.24 14.78 31.15
CA VAL A 105 -8.25 14.01 31.93
C VAL A 105 -9.69 14.26 31.46
N HIS A 106 -9.97 15.43 30.89
CA HIS A 106 -11.31 15.79 30.44
C HIS A 106 -11.66 15.24 29.04
N TRP A 107 -10.73 14.58 28.34
CA TRP A 107 -11.02 13.91 27.08
C TRP A 107 -11.80 12.61 27.34
N LEU A 108 -12.80 12.29 26.52
CA LEU A 108 -13.69 11.15 26.74
C LEU A 108 -13.02 9.81 26.40
N ASP A 109 -12.83 8.96 27.42
CA ASP A 109 -12.17 7.66 27.29
C ASP A 109 -12.88 6.69 26.34
N ALA A 110 -14.21 6.66 26.33
CA ALA A 110 -14.97 5.79 25.42
C ALA A 110 -14.72 6.14 23.94
N ALA A 111 -14.82 7.43 23.59
CA ALA A 111 -14.57 7.89 22.23
C ALA A 111 -13.10 7.70 21.82
N ARG A 112 -12.17 7.83 22.78
CA ARG A 112 -10.76 7.48 22.59
C ARG A 112 -10.56 6.01 22.27
N HIS A 113 -11.20 5.12 23.04
CA HIS A 113 -11.11 3.68 22.83
C HIS A 113 -11.61 3.30 21.43
N ASP A 114 -12.78 3.82 21.05
CA ASP A 114 -13.35 3.59 19.71
C ASP A 114 -12.42 4.10 18.61
N LEU A 115 -11.83 5.29 18.79
CA LEU A 115 -10.87 5.86 17.84
C LEU A 115 -9.65 4.95 17.69
N LEU A 116 -9.01 4.57 18.79
CA LEU A 116 -7.82 3.71 18.77
C LEU A 116 -8.11 2.35 18.15
N ASN A 117 -9.29 1.77 18.43
CA ASN A 117 -9.69 0.50 17.83
C ASN A 117 -9.84 0.63 16.31
N GLN A 118 -10.51 1.70 15.85
CA GLN A 118 -10.67 1.98 14.43
C GLN A 118 -9.33 2.21 13.72
N LEU A 119 -8.40 2.97 14.33
CA LEU A 119 -7.05 3.15 13.80
C LEU A 119 -6.31 1.81 13.69
N ASN A 120 -6.35 0.99 14.74
CA ASN A 120 -5.69 -0.31 14.77
C ASN A 120 -6.22 -1.26 13.69
N HIS A 121 -7.54 -1.30 13.49
CA HIS A 121 -8.15 -2.09 12.42
C HIS A 121 -7.68 -1.65 11.03
N TYR A 122 -7.57 -0.33 10.79
CA TYR A 122 -7.13 0.18 9.50
C TYR A 122 -5.63 -0.03 9.27
N ILE A 123 -4.81 0.13 10.31
CA ILE A 123 -3.36 -0.21 10.29
C ILE A 123 -3.18 -1.68 9.91
N TYR A 124 -3.85 -2.60 10.61
CA TYR A 124 -3.77 -4.03 10.34
C TYR A 124 -4.18 -4.36 8.89
N HIS A 125 -5.20 -3.69 8.38
CA HIS A 125 -5.63 -3.85 6.99
C HIS A 125 -4.56 -3.39 5.99
N LEU A 126 -3.95 -2.22 6.21
CA LEU A 126 -2.87 -1.71 5.37
C LEU A 126 -1.64 -2.64 5.39
N GLU A 127 -1.22 -3.12 6.56
CA GLU A 127 -0.08 -4.03 6.71
C GLU A 127 -0.28 -5.35 5.96
N ARG A 128 -1.51 -5.89 5.98
CA ARG A 128 -1.85 -7.11 5.26
C ARG A 128 -1.89 -6.91 3.74
N CYS A 129 -2.32 -5.73 3.29
CA CYS A 129 -2.48 -5.43 1.87
C CYS A 129 -1.25 -4.87 1.18
N PHE A 130 -0.40 -4.20 1.93
CA PHE A 130 0.84 -3.61 1.47
C PHE A 130 1.96 -4.06 2.41
N PRO A 131 2.31 -5.37 2.41
CA PRO A 131 3.37 -5.86 3.26
C PRO A 131 4.69 -5.18 2.90
N ALA A 132 5.44 -4.80 3.92
CA ALA A 132 6.73 -4.15 3.72
C ALA A 132 7.75 -5.19 3.21
N ASP A 133 8.07 -5.14 1.92
CA ASP A 133 9.20 -5.88 1.37
C ASP A 133 10.50 -5.25 1.89
N ALA A 134 11.28 -5.99 2.68
CA ALA A 134 12.54 -5.50 3.25
C ALA A 134 13.48 -4.89 2.20
N THR A 135 13.53 -5.47 1.00
CA THR A 135 14.29 -4.96 -0.16
C THR A 135 13.76 -3.64 -0.70
N ARG A 136 12.44 -3.39 -0.63
CA ARG A 136 11.81 -2.12 -1.06
C ARG A 136 11.98 -1.01 -0.04
N LEU A 137 12.01 -1.32 1.25
CA LEU A 137 12.32 -0.35 2.32
C LEU A 137 13.72 0.27 2.18
N HIS A 138 14.67 -0.49 1.60
CA HIS A 138 16.02 0.01 1.30
C HIS A 138 16.07 0.93 0.07
N ARG A 139 14.98 1.05 -0.71
CA ARG A 139 14.91 2.05 -1.79
C ARG A 139 15.04 3.44 -1.16
N ARG A 140 16.02 4.22 -1.64
CA ARG A 140 16.36 5.56 -1.13
C ARG A 140 15.11 6.46 -0.94
N GLY A 141 14.12 6.37 -1.82
CA GLY A 141 12.84 7.09 -1.72
C GLY A 141 12.02 6.74 -0.47
N LEU A 142 11.74 5.46 -0.21
CA LEU A 142 10.97 5.03 0.97
C LEU A 142 11.71 5.33 2.29
N ARG A 143 13.03 5.18 2.29
CA ARG A 143 13.85 5.55 3.45
C ARG A 143 13.72 7.05 3.77
N ASN A 144 13.79 7.91 2.76
CA ASN A 144 13.68 9.36 2.95
C ASN A 144 12.25 9.76 3.38
N LEU A 145 11.23 9.11 2.84
CA LEU A 145 9.84 9.22 3.27
C LEU A 145 9.71 8.95 4.78
N HIS A 146 10.20 7.79 5.24
CA HIS A 146 10.13 7.40 6.65
C HIS A 146 10.86 8.39 7.57
N LEU A 147 12.04 8.86 7.18
CA LEU A 147 12.79 9.86 7.96
C LEU A 147 12.03 11.19 8.08
N SER A 148 11.38 11.65 7.01
CA SER A 148 10.60 12.89 7.01
C SER A 148 9.37 12.80 7.93
N ILE A 149 8.63 11.68 7.87
CA ILE A 149 7.49 11.43 8.77
C ILE A 149 7.96 11.37 10.22
N ASN A 150 9.05 10.65 10.50
CA ASN A 150 9.59 10.54 11.84
C ASN A 150 10.06 11.88 12.40
N LYS A 151 10.69 12.74 11.57
CA LYS A 151 11.08 14.09 11.97
C LYS A 151 9.85 14.93 12.33
N TYR A 152 8.80 14.84 11.51
CA TYR A 152 7.53 15.53 11.74
C TYR A 152 6.89 15.12 13.07
N PHE A 153 6.65 13.84 13.34
CA PHE A 153 6.05 13.42 14.61
C PHE A 153 6.96 13.60 15.82
N ARG A 154 8.28 13.51 15.63
CA ARG A 154 9.25 13.88 16.66
C ARG A 154 9.07 15.34 17.07
N SER A 155 8.77 16.26 16.15
CA SER A 155 8.53 17.67 16.49
C SER A 155 7.28 17.85 17.38
N ILE A 156 6.24 17.06 17.14
CA ILE A 156 5.02 17.04 17.97
C ILE A 156 5.35 16.54 19.38
N GLN A 157 6.12 15.45 19.50
CA GLN A 157 6.56 14.94 20.79
C GLN A 157 7.41 15.94 21.57
N HIS A 158 8.35 16.62 20.89
CA HIS A 158 9.18 17.65 21.53
C HIS A 158 8.33 18.84 21.99
N PHE A 159 7.31 19.21 21.22
CA PHE A 159 6.37 20.26 21.62
C PHE A 159 5.60 19.87 22.89
N LEU A 160 5.04 18.65 22.94
CA LEU A 160 4.39 18.14 24.14
C LEU A 160 5.32 18.19 25.37
N GLN A 161 6.56 17.72 25.21
CA GLN A 161 7.56 17.74 26.28
C GLN A 161 7.90 19.16 26.74
N LYS A 162 8.18 20.07 25.80
CA LYS A 162 8.50 21.49 26.07
C LYS A 162 7.37 22.19 26.84
N HIS A 163 6.13 21.81 26.58
CA HIS A 163 4.94 22.37 27.20
C HIS A 163 4.36 21.49 28.31
N ASN A 164 5.19 20.60 28.89
CA ASN A 164 4.87 19.74 30.04
C ASN A 164 3.54 18.97 29.89
N TYR A 165 3.22 18.55 28.67
CA TYR A 165 1.96 17.85 28.37
C TYR A 165 0.71 18.59 28.86
N SER A 166 0.76 19.93 28.90
CA SER A 166 -0.36 20.76 29.34
C SER A 166 -1.61 20.54 28.47
N PRO A 167 -2.83 20.77 29.01
CA PRO A 167 -4.06 20.70 28.23
C PRO A 167 -4.00 21.51 26.93
N CYS A 168 -3.42 22.71 27.01
CA CYS A 168 -3.25 23.58 25.86
C CYS A 168 -2.30 23.01 24.80
N ALA A 169 -1.23 22.31 25.20
CA ALA A 169 -0.36 21.64 24.26
C ALA A 169 -1.09 20.50 23.54
N TRP A 170 -1.94 19.76 24.26
CA TRP A 170 -2.78 18.72 23.69
C TRP A 170 -3.87 19.27 22.76
N ASP A 171 -4.36 20.48 22.97
CA ASP A 171 -5.24 21.15 22.00
C ASP A 171 -4.55 21.38 20.65
N HIS A 172 -3.27 21.74 20.64
CA HIS A 172 -2.50 21.82 19.40
C HIS A 172 -2.29 20.44 18.76
N VAL A 173 -2.02 19.41 19.56
CA VAL A 173 -1.90 18.02 19.06
C VAL A 173 -3.22 17.53 18.48
N ARG A 174 -4.36 17.87 19.08
CA ARG A 174 -5.70 17.57 18.57
C ARG A 174 -5.93 18.22 17.20
N LEU A 175 -5.57 19.49 17.05
CA LEU A 175 -5.66 20.21 15.77
C LEU A 175 -4.77 19.56 14.71
N GLU A 176 -3.55 19.16 15.07
CA GLU A 176 -2.67 18.48 14.13
C GLU A 176 -3.15 17.05 13.80
N ALA A 177 -3.74 16.33 14.76
CA ALA A 177 -4.37 15.04 14.50
C ALA A 177 -5.53 15.19 13.49
N HIS A 178 -6.35 16.23 13.64
CA HIS A 178 -7.39 16.57 12.67
C HIS A 178 -6.79 16.83 11.27
N ALA A 179 -5.73 17.62 11.18
CA ALA A 179 -5.02 17.87 9.92
C ALA A 179 -4.45 16.57 9.31
N CYS A 180 -3.84 15.71 10.13
CA CYS A 180 -3.36 14.39 9.69
C CYS A 180 -4.49 13.52 9.12
N PHE A 181 -5.69 13.53 9.70
CA PHE A 181 -6.83 12.81 9.12
C PHE A 181 -7.26 13.35 7.75
N GLN A 182 -7.21 14.67 7.55
CA GLN A 182 -7.46 15.27 6.23
C GLN A 182 -6.36 14.92 5.21
N ARG A 183 -5.11 14.76 5.66
CA ARG A 183 -4.02 14.26 4.83
C ARG A 183 -4.19 12.78 4.48
N LEU A 184 -4.64 11.97 5.43
CA LEU A 184 -4.97 10.56 5.22
C LEU A 184 -6.07 10.39 4.19
N ASP A 185 -7.11 11.22 4.23
CA ASP A 185 -8.17 11.26 3.22
C ASP A 185 -7.64 11.47 1.80
N THR A 186 -6.65 12.35 1.66
CA THR A 186 -5.98 12.60 0.38
C THR A 186 -5.21 11.37 -0.10
N LEU A 187 -4.44 10.72 0.78
CA LEU A 187 -3.72 9.48 0.46
C LEU A 187 -4.68 8.35 0.11
N ILE A 188 -5.77 8.22 0.86
CA ILE A 188 -6.82 7.24 0.63
C ILE A 188 -7.46 7.44 -0.73
N ARG A 189 -7.85 8.67 -1.09
CA ARG A 189 -8.35 8.97 -2.44
C ARG A 189 -7.36 8.62 -3.55
N ARG A 190 -6.07 8.90 -3.37
CA ARG A 190 -5.02 8.54 -4.34
C ARG A 190 -4.90 7.03 -4.51
N MET A 191 -5.04 6.26 -3.43
CA MET A 191 -5.11 4.80 -3.54
C MET A 191 -6.36 4.33 -4.31
N LYS A 192 -7.50 5.02 -4.17
CA LYS A 192 -8.76 4.69 -4.89
C LYS A 192 -8.69 4.98 -6.38
N SER A 193 -8.21 6.17 -6.77
CA SER A 193 -8.22 6.60 -8.18
C SER A 193 -7.39 5.68 -9.09
N GLN A 194 -6.39 5.02 -8.54
CA GLN A 194 -5.50 4.10 -9.27
C GLN A 194 -5.96 2.63 -9.22
N ALA A 195 -6.94 2.30 -8.36
CA ALA A 195 -7.55 0.97 -8.30
C ALA A 195 -8.72 0.81 -9.28
N SER A 196 -9.20 1.91 -9.87
CA SER A 196 -10.10 1.87 -11.03
C SER A 196 -9.27 1.62 -12.29
N PRO A 197 -9.59 0.61 -13.11
CA PRO A 197 -8.88 0.41 -14.37
C PRO A 197 -9.19 1.60 -15.28
N SER A 198 -8.25 2.53 -15.37
CA SER A 198 -8.18 3.46 -16.48
C SER A 198 -8.03 2.64 -17.76
N HIS A 199 -9.08 2.65 -18.57
CA HIS A 199 -9.06 2.37 -20.00
C HIS A 199 -8.36 1.06 -20.40
N PHE A 200 -9.15 -0.01 -20.54
CA PHE A 200 -8.79 -1.16 -21.37
C PHE A 200 -8.61 -0.64 -22.81
N GLY A 201 -7.41 -0.14 -23.13
CA GLY A 201 -6.96 0.05 -24.49
C GLY A 201 -7.02 -1.32 -25.14
N SER A 202 -8.09 -1.56 -25.88
CA SER A 202 -8.34 -2.79 -26.61
C SER A 202 -7.36 -2.83 -27.77
N HIS A 203 -6.11 -3.22 -27.51
CA HIS A 203 -5.25 -3.71 -28.59
C HIS A 203 -5.65 -5.17 -28.84
N LEU A 204 -6.86 -5.33 -29.37
CA LEU A 204 -7.25 -6.56 -30.05
C LEU A 204 -6.38 -6.59 -31.30
N HIS A 205 -5.21 -7.23 -31.21
CA HIS A 205 -4.52 -7.70 -32.39
C HIS A 205 -5.47 -8.69 -33.05
N LEU A 206 -6.21 -8.18 -34.04
CA LEU A 206 -6.95 -8.99 -34.98
C LEU A 206 -5.91 -9.87 -35.68
N MET A 207 -5.73 -11.08 -35.18
CA MET A 207 -5.06 -12.15 -35.93
C MET A 207 -5.96 -12.43 -37.13
N THR A 208 -5.74 -11.69 -38.22
CA THR A 208 -6.28 -12.04 -39.52
C THR A 208 -5.73 -13.42 -39.89
N ALA A 209 -6.63 -14.40 -39.90
CA ALA A 209 -6.38 -15.74 -40.40
C ALA A 209 -5.80 -15.69 -41.82
N PRO A 210 -4.75 -16.46 -42.15
CA PRO A 210 -4.32 -16.58 -43.53
C PRO A 210 -5.35 -17.41 -44.29
N SER A 211 -6.06 -16.75 -45.20
CA SER A 211 -6.89 -17.39 -46.22
C SER A 211 -6.04 -18.33 -47.07
N GLN A 212 -6.35 -19.62 -47.04
CA GLN A 212 -5.87 -20.60 -48.02
C GLN A 212 -6.22 -20.12 -49.44
N ARG A 213 -5.20 -19.79 -50.25
CA ARG A 213 -5.30 -19.97 -51.70
C ARG A 213 -3.96 -20.41 -52.30
N GLN A 214 -4.04 -21.64 -52.82
CA GLN A 214 -3.45 -22.14 -54.05
C GLN A 214 -1.93 -22.29 -54.12
N TRP A 215 -1.56 -23.54 -53.88
CA TRP A 215 -0.42 -24.23 -54.44
C TRP A 215 -0.48 -24.22 -55.99
N MET A 216 0.58 -23.75 -56.64
CA MET A 216 0.93 -24.11 -58.03
C MET A 216 2.47 -24.28 -58.10
N PRO A 217 2.98 -25.31 -58.80
CA PRO A 217 4.39 -25.69 -58.70
C PRO A 217 5.28 -25.19 -59.86
N SER A 218 6.58 -25.13 -59.56
CA SER A 218 7.72 -25.35 -60.46
C SER A 218 8.18 -24.22 -61.39
N LYS A 219 9.44 -23.78 -61.21
CA LYS A 219 10.54 -24.08 -62.15
C LYS A 219 11.91 -23.78 -61.55
N ARG A 220 12.83 -24.70 -61.81
CA ARG A 220 14.28 -24.70 -61.52
C ARG A 220 15.00 -24.04 -62.71
N HIS A 221 16.03 -23.21 -62.47
CA HIS A 221 17.27 -22.98 -63.26
C HIS A 221 18.03 -21.78 -62.63
N GLN A 222 19.18 -21.96 -61.97
CA GLN A 222 20.58 -22.08 -62.47
C GLN A 222 21.13 -20.80 -63.15
N LEU A 223 22.16 -20.19 -62.51
CA LEU A 223 23.40 -19.57 -63.05
C LEU A 223 23.97 -18.60 -61.98
N GLN A 224 24.93 -18.94 -61.12
CA GLN A 224 26.38 -19.19 -61.26
C GLN A 224 27.27 -17.95 -61.50
N HIS A 225 28.30 -17.82 -60.63
CA HIS A 225 29.54 -17.03 -60.69
C HIS A 225 29.44 -15.49 -60.48
N ARG A 226 30.27 -14.87 -59.62
CA ARG A 226 31.74 -14.84 -59.74
C ARG A 226 32.45 -14.44 -58.43
N ARG A 227 33.59 -15.11 -58.19
CA ARG A 227 34.80 -14.80 -57.37
C ARG A 227 34.96 -13.31 -57.03
N GLY A 228 35.37 -12.86 -55.85
CA GLY A 228 36.32 -13.40 -54.88
C GLY A 228 37.47 -12.39 -54.68
N ARG A 229 38.01 -12.24 -53.47
CA ARG A 229 39.46 -12.20 -53.14
C ARG A 229 39.71 -11.71 -51.70
N LEU A 230 40.58 -12.46 -51.03
CA LEU A 230 41.25 -12.25 -49.74
C LEU A 230 42.11 -10.99 -49.68
N SER A 231 42.29 -10.44 -48.47
CA SER A 231 43.62 -10.22 -47.84
C SER A 231 43.38 -9.76 -46.38
N THR A 232 43.67 -10.57 -45.35
CA THR A 232 44.96 -10.74 -44.62
C THR A 232 45.59 -9.44 -44.11
N ALA A 233 45.57 -9.23 -42.79
CA ALA A 233 46.76 -9.21 -41.92
C ALA A 233 46.47 -8.51 -40.56
N GLN A 234 46.56 -9.30 -39.50
CA GLN A 234 46.91 -8.92 -38.11
C GLN A 234 48.45 -8.73 -38.01
N PRO A 235 49.09 -8.48 -36.85
CA PRO A 235 48.64 -8.00 -35.53
C PRO A 235 49.58 -6.92 -34.90
N SER A 236 49.29 -6.47 -33.66
CA SER A 236 50.12 -6.71 -32.46
C SER A 236 50.33 -5.52 -31.51
N SER A 237 50.31 -5.87 -30.22
CA SER A 237 51.02 -5.26 -29.07
C SER A 237 50.56 -3.89 -28.56
N SER A 238 49.84 -3.80 -27.43
CA SER A 238 50.31 -3.87 -26.02
C SER A 238 51.05 -2.62 -25.56
N HIS A 239 50.48 -1.89 -24.58
CA HIS A 239 51.18 -1.35 -23.40
C HIS A 239 50.19 -0.59 -22.47
N LYS A 240 50.03 -1.11 -21.25
CA LYS A 240 49.90 -0.36 -19.97
C LYS A 240 51.34 -0.27 -19.38
N PRO A 241 51.69 0.56 -18.35
CA PRO A 241 50.90 0.86 -17.16
C PRO A 241 51.02 2.31 -16.57
N THR A 242 50.32 2.47 -15.44
CA THR A 242 50.24 3.52 -14.39
C THR A 242 51.46 4.39 -14.08
N ALA A 243 51.18 5.67 -13.77
CA ALA A 243 51.40 6.31 -12.46
C ALA A 243 50.42 7.49 -12.30
#